data_AF-A0A2C9KJQ8-F1
#
_entry.id   AF-A0A2C9KJQ8-F1
#
_cell.length_a   1.000
_cell.length_b   1.000
_cell.length_c   1.000
_cell.angle_alpha   90.00
_cell.angle_beta   90.00
_cell.angle_gamma   90.00
#
_symmetry.space_group_name_H-M   'P 1'
#
loop_
_entity.id
_entity.type
_entity.pdbx_description
1 polymer ?
#
loop_
_entity_poly.entity_id
_entity_poly.type
_entity_poly.pdbx_seq_one_letter_code
_entity_poly.pdbx_strand_id
1 'polypeptide(L)'
;MNRIIGSASLLGKRPHDTDPTGQAAKVPKVQDSCNAPGCLLNHQQLNVLKTLTADKYIDQATKITELLKEVDTLKMKNWELGRLVEDEKKKVEKLERAIVEYVCPVCKLFYAPPQRAPLLLVCSHQTCSSCLPNQDHTDQRVQCPVCKLFIPLNTERLNWPLVQLLRRLYFSLERN
;
A
#
# COMPACT_ATOMS: atom_id res chain seq x y z
N MET A 1 -11.63 -24.30 25.58
CA MET A 1 -10.61 -25.26 25.07
C MET A 1 -9.98 -24.66 23.82
N ASN A 2 -8.65 -24.78 23.69
CA ASN A 2 -7.71 -24.24 22.67
C ASN A 2 -7.08 -22.87 23.03
N ARG A 3 -5.96 -22.85 23.79
CA ARG A 3 -4.52 -22.87 23.38
C ARG A 3 -4.15 -21.67 22.51
N ILE A 4 -3.64 -20.56 23.06
CA ILE A 4 -2.21 -20.22 23.37
C ILE A 4 -1.22 -20.57 22.25
N ILE A 5 -0.83 -19.55 21.47
CA ILE A 5 0.48 -19.34 20.81
C ILE A 5 0.61 -17.80 20.77
N GLY A 6 1.63 -17.10 21.26
CA GLY A 6 3.05 -17.44 21.39
C GLY A 6 3.86 -16.53 20.47
N SER A 7 4.10 -15.31 20.93
CA SER A 7 5.26 -14.41 20.71
C SER A 7 6.12 -14.48 19.43
N ALA A 8 6.37 -13.33 18.79
CA ALA A 8 7.70 -12.97 18.28
C ALA A 8 7.83 -11.45 18.06
N SER A 9 8.45 -10.77 19.02
CA SER A 9 8.96 -9.40 18.89
C SER A 9 10.24 -9.41 18.05
N LEU A 10 10.25 -8.74 16.90
CA LEU A 10 11.47 -8.46 16.15
C LEU A 10 11.96 -7.06 16.48
N LEU A 11 12.71 -6.97 17.58
CA LEU A 11 13.59 -5.85 17.90
C LEU A 11 14.77 -5.86 16.92
N GLY A 12 14.76 -4.91 15.98
CA GLY A 12 15.91 -4.61 15.13
C GLY A 12 17.07 -4.09 15.98
N LYS A 13 18.14 -4.90 16.04
CA LYS A 13 19.40 -4.57 16.71
C LYS A 13 20.10 -3.43 15.98
N ARG A 14 20.63 -2.47 16.73
CA ARG A 14 21.55 -1.42 16.23
C ARG A 14 22.87 -2.07 15.78
N PRO A 15 23.51 -1.57 14.71
CA PRO A 15 24.86 -1.98 14.37
C PRO A 15 25.84 -1.52 15.45
N HIS A 16 26.68 -2.47 15.86
CA HIS A 16 27.81 -2.31 16.75
C HIS A 16 28.86 -1.36 16.18
N ASP A 17 29.37 -0.49 17.04
CA ASP A 17 30.65 0.17 16.88
C ASP A 17 31.75 -0.89 16.76
N THR A 18 32.43 -0.94 15.62
CA THR A 18 33.68 -1.68 15.46
C THR A 18 34.85 -0.72 15.50
N ASP A 19 35.57 -0.80 16.60
CA ASP A 19 36.91 -0.27 16.85
C ASP A 19 37.89 -0.66 15.71
N PRO A 20 38.61 0.28 15.08
CA PRO A 20 39.69 -0.05 14.18
C PRO A 20 41.02 -0.08 14.93
N THR A 21 41.26 -1.13 15.73
CA THR A 21 42.63 -1.53 16.09
C THR A 21 43.20 -2.41 14.97
N GLY A 22 43.49 -1.76 13.84
CA GLY A 22 44.13 -2.37 12.67
C GLY A 22 45.60 -2.00 12.62
N GLN A 23 46.45 -2.97 12.96
CA GLN A 23 47.90 -2.90 13.04
C GLN A 23 48.53 -2.23 11.81
N ALA A 24 49.45 -1.29 12.04
CA ALA A 24 50.32 -0.71 11.03
C ALA A 24 51.18 -1.82 10.38
N ALA A 25 50.75 -2.29 9.21
CA ALA A 25 51.58 -3.12 8.35
C ALA A 25 52.85 -2.32 7.99
N LYS A 26 54.01 -2.82 8.42
CA LYS A 26 55.32 -2.34 7.98
C LYS A 26 55.37 -2.41 6.46
N VAL A 27 55.28 -1.24 5.81
CA VAL A 27 55.56 -1.08 4.38
C VAL A 27 57.00 -1.54 4.14
N PRO A 28 57.25 -2.49 3.21
CA PRO A 28 58.61 -2.87 2.84
C PRO A 28 59.30 -1.64 2.25
N LYS A 29 60.49 -1.29 2.77
CA LYS A 29 61.39 -0.33 2.10
C LYS A 29 61.81 -0.96 0.78
N VAL A 30 61.16 -0.54 -0.31
CA VAL A 30 61.61 -0.81 -1.67
C VAL A 30 62.91 -0.01 -1.85
N GLN A 31 64.04 -0.72 -1.93
CA GLN A 31 65.31 -0.14 -2.34
C GLN A 31 65.33 -0.08 -3.86
N ASP A 32 65.29 1.14 -4.39
CA ASP A 32 65.45 1.45 -5.80
C ASP A 32 66.85 1.01 -6.27
N SER A 33 66.93 -0.11 -6.98
CA SER A 33 68.12 -0.46 -7.76
C SER A 33 67.72 -1.11 -9.08
N CYS A 34 67.33 -0.28 -10.04
CA CYS A 34 67.20 -0.66 -11.44
C CYS A 34 68.31 0.02 -12.25
N ASN A 35 69.51 -0.57 -12.25
CA ASN A 35 70.62 -0.20 -13.15
C ASN A 35 70.49 -0.93 -14.51
N ALA A 36 69.32 -0.81 -15.15
CA ALA A 36 69.10 -1.30 -16.51
C ALA A 36 69.07 -0.11 -17.48
N PRO A 37 69.90 -0.10 -18.55
CA PRO A 37 69.88 0.94 -19.57
C PRO A 37 68.58 0.81 -20.38
N GLY A 38 67.54 1.51 -19.95
CA GLY A 38 66.19 1.44 -20.50
C GLY A 38 65.10 1.88 -19.53
N CYS A 39 65.37 1.89 -18.22
CA CYS A 39 64.43 2.35 -17.19
C CYS A 39 64.61 3.85 -16.87
N LEU A 40 64.36 4.73 -17.84
CA LEU A 40 64.17 6.16 -17.59
C LEU A 40 62.76 6.55 -18.02
N LEU A 41 61.76 6.11 -17.25
CA LEU A 41 60.59 6.96 -17.12
C LEU A 41 61.05 8.15 -16.28
N ASN A 42 61.35 9.27 -16.96
CA ASN A 42 61.76 10.51 -16.30
C ASN A 42 60.76 10.84 -15.19
N HIS A 43 61.25 11.38 -14.06
CA HIS A 43 60.43 11.76 -12.90
C HIS A 43 59.19 12.61 -13.28
N GLN A 44 59.25 13.33 -14.40
CA GLN A 44 58.12 14.01 -15.05
C GLN A 44 57.02 13.06 -15.54
N GLN A 45 57.34 11.95 -16.20
CA GLN A 45 56.35 10.99 -16.73
C GLN A 45 55.60 10.24 -15.62
N LEU A 46 56.26 9.93 -14.50
CA LEU A 46 55.62 9.30 -13.34
C LEU A 46 54.63 10.24 -12.64
N ASN A 47 54.94 11.54 -12.57
CA ASN A 47 54.03 12.55 -12.02
C ASN A 47 52.80 12.74 -12.92
N VAL A 48 52.97 12.75 -14.25
CA VAL A 48 51.86 12.82 -15.22
C VAL A 48 50.95 11.60 -15.11
N LEU A 49 51.49 10.40 -14.92
CA LEU A 49 50.68 9.19 -14.75
C LEU A 49 49.86 9.23 -13.44
N LYS A 50 50.46 9.72 -12.34
CA LYS A 50 49.78 9.90 -11.04
C LYS A 50 48.67 10.94 -11.10
N THR A 51 48.89 12.07 -11.77
CA THR A 51 47.85 13.10 -11.95
C THR A 51 46.71 12.58 -12.82
N LEU A 52 47.01 11.89 -13.93
CA LEU A 52 45.98 11.28 -14.80
C LEU A 52 45.13 10.22 -14.07
N THR A 53 45.71 9.48 -13.13
CA THR A 53 44.93 8.57 -12.28
C THR A 53 44.08 9.30 -11.26
N ALA A 54 44.59 10.38 -10.65
CA ALA A 54 43.85 11.18 -9.68
C ALA A 54 42.62 11.85 -10.31
N ASP A 55 42.74 12.39 -11.52
CA ASP A 55 41.64 13.04 -12.24
C ASP A 55 40.48 12.05 -12.48
N LYS A 56 40.78 10.81 -12.88
CA LYS A 56 39.76 9.76 -13.05
C LYS A 56 39.04 9.42 -11.74
N TYR A 57 39.74 9.42 -10.62
CA TYR A 57 39.10 9.20 -9.32
C TYR A 57 38.24 10.39 -8.88
N ILE A 58 38.66 11.62 -9.19
CA ILE A 58 37.87 12.83 -8.94
C ILE A 58 36.59 12.82 -9.78
N ASP A 59 36.66 12.45 -11.06
CA ASP A 59 35.50 12.30 -11.94
C ASP A 59 34.53 11.22 -11.43
N GLN A 60 35.05 10.10 -10.91
CA GLN A 60 34.20 9.08 -10.30
C GLN A 60 33.56 9.57 -9.00
N ALA A 61 34.30 10.26 -8.14
CA ALA A 61 33.80 10.78 -6.88
C ALA A 61 32.71 11.84 -7.09
N THR A 62 32.86 12.72 -8.09
CA THR A 62 31.84 13.71 -8.46
C THR A 62 30.58 13.02 -8.97
N LYS A 63 30.69 12.03 -9.86
CA LYS A 63 29.55 11.24 -10.33
C LYS A 63 28.82 10.51 -9.20
N ILE A 64 29.56 9.90 -8.26
CA ILE A 64 28.96 9.27 -7.08
C ILE A 64 28.21 10.30 -6.23
N THR A 65 28.78 11.48 -6.04
CA THR A 65 28.15 12.56 -5.27
C THR A 65 26.86 13.05 -5.92
N GLU A 66 26.80 13.15 -7.24
CA GLU A 66 25.58 13.48 -7.98
C GLU A 66 24.51 12.40 -7.81
N LEU A 67 24.87 11.12 -7.97
CA LEU A 67 23.96 10.00 -7.75
C LEU A 67 23.40 9.96 -6.31
N LEU A 68 24.21 10.30 -5.31
CA LEU A 68 23.75 10.38 -3.92
C LEU A 68 22.69 11.47 -3.72
N LYS A 69 22.86 12.65 -4.35
CA LYS A 69 21.85 13.72 -4.32
C LYS A 69 20.55 13.29 -4.98
N GLU A 70 20.62 12.55 -6.08
CA GLU A 70 19.44 11.99 -6.73
C GLU A 70 18.72 10.98 -5.84
N VAL A 71 19.47 10.08 -5.19
CA VAL A 71 18.92 9.11 -4.25
C VAL A 71 18.19 9.79 -3.09
N ASP A 72 18.75 10.85 -2.52
CA ASP A 72 18.08 11.58 -1.43
C ASP A 72 16.83 12.32 -1.90
N THR A 73 16.87 12.89 -3.10
CA THR A 73 15.69 13.48 -3.75
C THR A 73 14.58 12.43 -3.95
N LEU A 74 14.95 11.23 -4.40
CA LEU A 74 14.01 10.12 -4.59
C LEU A 74 13.45 9.61 -3.26
N LYS A 75 14.26 9.53 -2.20
CA LYS A 75 13.76 9.17 -0.85
C LYS A 75 12.70 10.14 -0.38
N MET A 76 12.92 11.45 -0.54
CA MET A 76 11.94 12.47 -0.17
C MET A 76 10.64 12.33 -0.96
N LYS A 77 10.72 12.13 -2.28
CA LYS A 77 9.53 11.87 -3.12
C LYS A 77 8.80 10.58 -2.73
N ASN A 78 9.53 9.51 -2.44
CA ASN A 78 8.94 8.24 -2.04
C ASN A 78 8.21 8.35 -0.69
N TRP A 79 8.77 9.12 0.25
CA TRP A 79 8.11 9.42 1.51
C TRP A 79 6.81 10.22 1.29
N GLU A 80 6.82 11.22 0.40
CA GLU A 80 5.61 11.97 0.05
C GLU A 80 4.53 11.08 -0.55
N LEU A 81 4.90 10.23 -1.50
CA LEU A 81 3.99 9.25 -2.10
C LEU A 81 3.41 8.31 -1.04
N GLY A 82 4.22 7.86 -0.08
CA GLY A 82 3.75 7.05 1.04
C GLY A 82 2.64 7.72 1.85
N ARG A 83 2.73 9.03 2.09
CA ARG A 83 1.67 9.79 2.78
C ARG A 83 0.39 9.89 1.95
N LEU A 84 0.52 10.23 0.66
CA LEU A 84 -0.63 10.35 -0.24
C LEU A 84 -1.38 9.03 -0.38
N VAL A 85 -0.66 7.90 -0.47
CA VAL A 85 -1.25 6.56 -0.53
C VAL A 85 -2.04 6.25 0.75
N GLU A 86 -1.50 6.59 1.92
CA GLU A 86 -2.19 6.36 3.19
C GLU A 86 -3.45 7.23 3.34
N ASP A 87 -3.41 8.49 2.87
CA ASP A 87 -4.57 9.36 2.89
C ASP A 87 -5.67 8.89 1.92
N GLU A 88 -5.32 8.44 0.72
CA GLU A 88 -6.28 7.83 -0.20
C GLU A 88 -6.87 6.54 0.37
N LYS A 89 -6.05 5.70 1.02
CA LYS A 89 -6.52 4.49 1.69
C LYS A 89 -7.60 4.81 2.74
N LYS A 90 -7.38 5.83 3.57
CA LYS A 90 -8.40 6.28 4.55
C LYS A 90 -9.69 6.77 3.88
N LYS A 91 -9.60 7.44 2.72
CA LYS A 91 -10.77 7.85 1.94
C LYS A 91 -11.53 6.63 1.42
N VAL A 92 -10.82 5.63 0.89
CA VAL A 92 -11.43 4.37 0.44
C VAL A 92 -12.12 3.65 1.59
N GLU A 93 -11.47 3.46 2.74
CA GLU A 93 -12.09 2.81 3.92
C GLU A 93 -13.32 3.58 4.43
N LYS A 94 -13.34 4.91 4.30
CA LYS A 94 -14.52 5.73 4.62
C LYS A 94 -15.66 5.50 3.62
N LEU A 95 -15.35 5.44 2.33
CA LEU A 95 -16.32 5.18 1.27
C LEU A 95 -16.89 3.76 1.35
N GLU A 96 -16.05 2.76 1.61
CA GLU A 96 -16.49 1.36 1.79
C GLU A 96 -17.51 1.25 2.91
N ARG A 97 -17.27 1.86 4.07
CA ARG A 97 -18.24 1.90 5.17
C ARG A 97 -19.55 2.58 4.78
N ALA A 98 -19.48 3.67 4.02
CA ALA A 98 -20.68 4.36 3.55
C ALA A 98 -21.48 3.53 2.53
N ILE A 99 -20.81 2.77 1.66
CA ILE A 99 -21.44 1.99 0.59
C ILE A 99 -22.28 0.82 1.14
N VAL A 100 -21.88 0.22 2.26
CA VAL A 100 -22.56 -0.95 2.85
C VAL A 100 -24.06 -0.70 3.07
N GLU A 101 -24.45 0.52 3.44
CA GLU A 101 -25.85 0.91 3.68
C GLU A 101 -26.71 0.93 2.40
N TYR A 102 -26.07 1.05 1.23
CA TYR A 102 -26.73 1.18 -0.08
C TYR A 102 -26.69 -0.12 -0.89
N VAL A 103 -26.20 -1.21 -0.31
CA VAL A 103 -26.04 -2.50 -0.99
C VAL A 103 -26.95 -3.55 -0.36
N CYS A 104 -27.54 -4.41 -1.20
CA CYS A 104 -28.32 -5.54 -0.73
C CYS A 104 -27.40 -6.59 -0.06
N PRO A 105 -27.66 -7.01 1.19
CA PRO A 105 -26.82 -8.00 1.86
C PRO A 105 -26.89 -9.39 1.22
N VAL A 106 -27.89 -9.66 0.38
CA VAL A 106 -28.10 -10.95 -0.30
C VAL A 106 -27.33 -11.03 -1.61
N CYS A 107 -27.65 -10.17 -2.59
CA CYS A 107 -27.02 -10.21 -3.91
C CYS A 107 -25.76 -9.34 -4.02
N LYS A 108 -25.43 -8.55 -3.00
CA LYS A 108 -24.28 -7.62 -2.98
C LYS A 108 -24.30 -6.56 -4.09
N LEU A 109 -25.49 -6.28 -4.64
CA LEU A 109 -25.70 -5.22 -5.63
C LEU A 109 -26.34 -3.98 -4.97
N PHE A 110 -26.07 -2.81 -5.54
CA PHE A 110 -26.70 -1.56 -5.12
C PHE A 110 -28.23 -1.61 -5.22
N TYR A 111 -28.89 -0.96 -4.28
CA TYR A 111 -30.31 -0.68 -4.39
C TYR A 111 -30.56 0.30 -5.54
N ALA A 112 -31.42 -0.10 -6.47
CA ALA A 112 -31.73 0.63 -7.68
C ALA A 112 -33.24 0.56 -7.93
N PRO A 113 -34.04 1.47 -7.36
CA PRO A 113 -35.48 1.49 -7.59
C PRO A 113 -35.80 1.83 -9.06
N PRO A 114 -36.84 1.24 -9.67
CA PRO A 114 -37.80 0.31 -9.07
C PRO A 114 -37.34 -1.16 -9.01
N GLN A 115 -36.40 -1.59 -9.86
CA GLN A 115 -36.11 -3.02 -10.08
C GLN A 115 -35.49 -3.70 -8.84
N ARG A 116 -34.65 -2.99 -8.10
CA ARG A 116 -34.00 -3.41 -6.85
C ARG A 116 -34.33 -2.47 -5.71
N ALA A 117 -35.61 -2.16 -5.56
CA ALA A 117 -36.06 -1.30 -4.48
C ALA A 117 -35.74 -1.96 -3.12
N PRO A 118 -35.23 -1.19 -2.13
CA PRO A 118 -34.97 -1.69 -0.80
C PRO A 118 -36.29 -1.97 -0.07
N LEU A 119 -36.45 -3.21 0.37
CA LEU A 119 -37.52 -3.70 1.22
C LEU A 119 -37.02 -3.84 2.65
N LEU A 120 -37.73 -3.20 3.58
CA LEU A 120 -37.56 -3.33 5.02
C LEU A 120 -38.50 -4.43 5.53
N LEU A 121 -37.90 -5.43 6.18
CA LEU A 121 -38.60 -6.54 6.82
C LEU A 121 -38.94 -6.18 8.27
N VAL A 122 -39.94 -6.84 8.87
CA VAL A 122 -40.34 -6.56 10.28
C VAL A 122 -39.23 -6.88 11.29
N CYS A 123 -38.30 -7.75 10.92
CA CYS A 123 -37.09 -8.06 11.69
C CYS A 123 -35.98 -7.01 11.48
N SER A 124 -36.33 -5.80 11.05
CA SER A 124 -35.47 -4.63 10.76
C SER A 124 -34.36 -4.83 9.74
N HIS A 125 -34.30 -5.96 9.05
CA HIS A 125 -33.33 -6.21 7.99
C HIS A 125 -33.83 -5.69 6.66
N GLN A 126 -32.89 -5.24 5.82
CA GLN A 126 -33.18 -4.73 4.50
C GLN A 126 -32.68 -5.67 3.40
N THR A 127 -33.51 -5.89 2.38
CA THR A 127 -33.18 -6.69 1.20
C THR A 127 -33.70 -6.01 -0.06
N CYS A 128 -33.31 -6.42 -1.27
CA CYS A 128 -33.91 -5.85 -2.49
C CYS A 128 -35.12 -6.66 -2.94
N SER A 129 -36.04 -6.00 -3.65
CA SER A 129 -37.26 -6.59 -4.21
C SER A 129 -37.02 -7.82 -5.10
N SER A 130 -35.84 -7.96 -5.71
CA SER A 130 -35.50 -9.15 -6.51
C SER A 130 -35.02 -10.35 -5.70
N CYS A 131 -34.60 -10.15 -4.45
CA CYS A 131 -34.02 -11.22 -3.62
C CYS A 131 -35.02 -11.86 -2.65
N LEU A 132 -36.04 -11.13 -2.22
CA LEU A 132 -37.04 -11.64 -1.29
C LEU A 132 -37.96 -12.73 -1.89
N PRO A 133 -38.44 -12.63 -3.16
CA PRO A 133 -39.34 -13.63 -3.74
C PRO A 133 -38.68 -15.00 -3.97
N ASN A 134 -37.36 -15.06 -4.11
CA ASN A 134 -36.59 -16.30 -4.36
C ASN A 134 -36.37 -17.16 -3.09
N GLN A 135 -37.20 -16.98 -2.06
CA GLN A 135 -37.14 -17.77 -0.82
C GLN A 135 -38.26 -18.80 -0.82
N ASP A 136 -38.05 -19.93 -0.14
CA ASP A 136 -39.08 -20.96 0.02
C ASP A 136 -40.28 -20.40 0.80
N HIS A 137 -41.43 -20.32 0.12
CA HIS A 137 -42.71 -19.89 0.71
C HIS A 137 -43.44 -21.09 1.29
N THR A 138 -42.97 -21.60 2.43
CA THR A 138 -43.72 -22.58 3.21
C THR A 138 -44.68 -21.86 4.16
N ASP A 139 -45.96 -22.26 4.16
CA ASP A 139 -46.95 -21.87 5.17
C ASP A 139 -47.18 -20.36 5.36
N GLN A 140 -47.33 -19.62 4.25
CA GLN A 140 -47.60 -18.17 4.27
C GLN A 140 -46.53 -17.34 5.01
N ARG A 141 -45.31 -17.86 5.11
CA ARG A 141 -44.17 -17.19 5.72
C ARG A 141 -43.00 -17.16 4.75
N VAL A 142 -42.21 -16.10 4.86
CA VAL A 142 -40.92 -15.97 4.20
C VAL A 142 -39.83 -16.05 5.26
N GLN A 143 -38.66 -16.59 4.96
CA GLN A 143 -37.52 -16.54 5.86
C GLN A 143 -36.64 -15.32 5.56
N CYS A 144 -36.29 -14.54 6.57
CA CYS A 144 -35.33 -13.45 6.40
C CYS A 144 -33.98 -14.02 5.96
N PRO A 145 -33.39 -13.59 4.82
CA PRO A 145 -32.14 -14.16 4.35
C PRO A 145 -30.94 -13.77 5.22
N VAL A 146 -31.06 -12.72 6.03
CA VAL A 146 -30.00 -12.22 6.91
C VAL A 146 -30.01 -12.91 8.28
N CYS A 147 -31.12 -12.81 9.04
CA CYS A 147 -31.20 -13.36 10.40
C CYS A 147 -31.93 -14.70 10.51
N LYS A 148 -32.44 -15.24 9.40
CA LYS A 148 -33.15 -16.53 9.33
C LYS A 148 -34.47 -16.62 10.13
N LEU A 149 -34.99 -15.49 10.63
CA LEU A 149 -36.30 -15.41 11.27
C LEU A 149 -37.42 -15.59 10.24
N PHE A 150 -38.43 -16.40 10.55
CA PHE A 150 -39.65 -16.51 9.74
C PHE A 150 -40.55 -15.30 9.95
N ILE A 151 -40.98 -14.71 8.85
CA ILE A 151 -41.76 -13.47 8.78
C ILE A 151 -43.07 -13.76 8.05
N PRO A 152 -44.21 -13.19 8.46
CA PRO A 152 -45.45 -13.36 7.69
C PRO A 152 -45.30 -12.77 6.28
N LEU A 153 -45.85 -13.44 5.27
CA LEU A 153 -45.88 -12.94 3.90
C LEU A 153 -46.57 -11.56 3.81
N ASN A 154 -46.14 -10.74 2.85
CA ASN A 154 -46.67 -9.40 2.58
C ASN A 154 -46.54 -8.40 3.74
N THR A 155 -45.61 -8.63 4.68
CA THR A 155 -45.32 -7.68 5.78
C THR A 155 -44.12 -6.79 5.49
N GLU A 156 -43.41 -7.06 4.40
CA GLU A 156 -42.35 -6.20 3.89
C GLU A 156 -42.90 -4.83 3.48
N ARG A 157 -42.10 -3.80 3.71
CA ARG A 157 -42.43 -2.43 3.30
C ARG A 157 -41.29 -1.88 2.48
N LEU A 158 -41.59 -1.07 1.47
CA LEU A 158 -40.56 -0.28 0.81
C LEU A 158 -39.91 0.66 1.82
N ASN A 159 -38.57 0.69 1.86
CA ASN A 159 -37.84 1.69 2.62
C ASN A 159 -37.88 3.03 1.85
N TRP A 160 -39.02 3.72 1.92
CA TRP A 160 -39.26 4.99 1.23
C TRP A 160 -38.19 6.05 1.50
N PRO A 161 -37.72 6.29 2.74
CA PRO A 161 -36.62 7.21 3.00
C PRO A 161 -35.39 6.90 2.15
N LEU A 162 -34.98 5.63 2.10
CA LEU A 162 -33.83 5.22 1.30
C LEU A 162 -34.10 5.31 -0.21
N VAL A 163 -35.31 4.97 -0.66
CA VAL A 163 -35.69 5.15 -2.08
C VAL A 163 -35.59 6.62 -2.50
N GLN A 164 -36.07 7.55 -1.67
CA GLN A 164 -35.99 8.99 -1.96
C GLN A 164 -34.55 9.48 -2.00
N LEU A 165 -33.72 9.02 -1.07
CA LEU A 165 -32.30 9.33 -1.05
C LEU A 165 -31.59 8.79 -2.31
N LEU A 166 -31.81 7.52 -2.65
CA LEU A 166 -31.24 6.89 -3.85
C LEU A 166 -31.65 7.64 -5.12
N ARG A 167 -32.93 8.01 -5.26
CA ARG A 167 -33.39 8.82 -6.41
C ARG A 167 -32.63 10.14 -6.51
N ARG A 168 -32.45 10.86 -5.41
CA ARG A 168 -31.69 12.12 -5.39
C ARG A 168 -30.23 11.93 -5.78
N LEU A 169 -29.61 10.82 -5.36
CA LEU A 169 -28.23 10.48 -5.71
C LEU A 169 -28.11 10.15 -7.21
N TYR A 170 -29.00 9.29 -7.74
CA TYR A 170 -29.02 8.97 -9.17
C TYR A 170 -29.17 10.22 -10.04
N PHE A 171 -30.12 11.11 -9.73
CA PHE A 171 -30.28 12.38 -10.47
C PHE A 171 -29.11 13.35 -10.34
N SER A 172 -28.29 13.23 -9.30
CA SER A 172 -27.08 14.04 -9.15
C SER A 172 -25.93 13.49 -9.97
N LEU A 173 -25.84 12.17 -10.14
CA LEU A 173 -24.82 11.52 -10.94
C LEU A 173 -25.03 11.71 -12.45
N GLU A 174 -26.28 11.77 -12.93
CA GLU A 174 -26.57 11.97 -14.35
C GLU A 174 -26.33 13.41 -14.84
N ARG A 175 -26.15 14.37 -13.93
CA ARG A 175 -25.97 15.79 -14.26
C ARG A 175 -24.51 16.25 -14.31
N ASN A 176 -23.56 15.40 -13.94
CA ASN A 176 -22.12 15.66 -13.99
C ASN A 176 -21.46 14.74 -15.02
#